data_AF-A0AAI9RMR7-F1
#
_entry.id   AF-A0AAI9RMR7-F1
#
_cell.length_a   1.000
_cell.length_b   1.000
_cell.length_c   1.000
_cell.angle_alpha   90.00
_cell.angle_beta   90.00
_cell.angle_gamma   90.00
#
_symmetry.space_group_name_H-M   'P 1'
#
loop_
_entity.id
_entity.type
_entity.pdbx_description
1 polymer ?
#
loop_
_entity_poly.entity_id
_entity_poly.type
_entity_poly.pdbx_seq_one_letter_code
_entity_poly.pdbx_strand_id
1 'polypeptide(L)'
;MDIYTIGHSSHSKEFFRKMLKDNSIEVLADVRAFPGSRKWPQFSKDIFPEWLEADNIHYQHFPKLGGRRRKSKEIDGDVNAGWNNQSFHNYADYTLTDEFKEGIDALVTIASEKRVAYCCSERHPSRCHRFLISNWLVANGHQVFHIIDGKDETVELVKHEIAMWGAPAKVKKEDGVEVVYPSGTEER
;
A
#
# COMPACT_ATOMS: atom_id res chain seq x y z
N MET A 1 -9.06 -13.27 2.82
CA MET A 1 -7.70 -13.71 2.48
C MET A 1 -6.69 -12.75 3.06
N ASP A 2 -5.42 -13.16 3.11
CA ASP A 2 -4.34 -12.37 3.69
C ASP A 2 -3.50 -11.71 2.58
N ILE A 3 -3.24 -10.42 2.72
CA ILE A 3 -2.45 -9.61 1.79
C ILE A 3 -1.33 -8.92 2.58
N TYR A 4 -0.13 -8.90 2.04
CA TYR A 4 1.05 -8.38 2.72
C TYR A 4 1.46 -7.03 2.14
N THR A 5 2.23 -6.26 2.89
CA THR A 5 2.80 -5.00 2.42
C THR A 5 4.19 -4.78 2.98
N ILE A 6 5.06 -4.20 2.17
CA ILE A 6 6.47 -4.05 2.47
C ILE A 6 7.03 -2.73 1.92
N GLY A 7 8.00 -2.14 2.62
CA GLY A 7 8.72 -0.95 2.17
C GLY A 7 10.16 -1.29 1.89
N HIS A 8 10.69 -0.95 0.72
CA HIS A 8 12.09 -1.26 0.41
C HIS A 8 13.08 -0.38 1.18
N SER A 9 12.70 0.85 1.53
CA SER A 9 13.51 1.76 2.34
C SER A 9 14.95 1.85 1.80
N SER A 10 15.92 1.81 2.70
CA SER A 10 17.35 1.63 2.47
C SER A 10 17.83 0.20 2.77
N HIS A 11 16.95 -0.80 2.70
CA HIS A 11 17.33 -2.18 3.02
C HIS A 11 18.39 -2.70 2.03
N SER A 12 19.27 -3.57 2.52
CA SER A 12 20.11 -4.37 1.65
C SER A 12 19.24 -5.32 0.82
N LYS A 13 19.78 -5.77 -0.31
CA LYS A 13 19.09 -6.76 -1.16
C LYS A 13 18.86 -8.05 -0.37
N GLU A 14 19.84 -8.47 0.41
CA GLU A 14 19.85 -9.70 1.19
C GLU A 14 18.76 -9.66 2.27
N PHE A 15 18.69 -8.55 3.01
CA PHE A 15 17.68 -8.40 4.06
C PHE A 15 16.27 -8.28 3.48
N PHE A 16 16.08 -7.54 2.38
CA PHE A 16 14.77 -7.47 1.73
C PHE A 16 14.31 -8.84 1.20
N ARG A 17 15.21 -9.64 0.62
CA ARG A 17 14.93 -11.04 0.23
C ARG A 17 14.49 -11.87 1.44
N LYS A 18 15.19 -11.73 2.57
CA LYS A 18 14.83 -12.40 3.82
C LYS A 18 13.40 -12.03 4.25
N MET A 19 13.06 -10.74 4.28
CA MET A 19 11.73 -10.25 4.63
C MET A 19 10.62 -10.88 3.77
N LEU A 20 10.86 -11.04 2.46
CA LEU A 20 9.91 -11.68 1.56
C LEU A 20 9.81 -13.19 1.79
N LYS A 21 10.95 -13.88 1.94
CA LYS A 21 11.03 -15.34 2.10
C LYS A 21 10.46 -15.82 3.43
N ASP A 22 10.77 -15.14 4.53
CA ASP A 22 10.22 -15.45 5.86
C ASP A 22 8.68 -15.43 5.85
N ASN A 23 8.11 -14.62 4.94
CA ASN A 23 6.68 -14.46 4.76
C ASN A 23 6.13 -15.21 3.56
N SER A 24 6.92 -16.06 2.90
CA SER A 24 6.52 -16.88 1.74
C SER A 24 5.86 -16.07 0.61
N ILE A 25 6.34 -14.84 0.37
CA ILE A 25 5.79 -14.00 -0.69
C ILE A 25 6.16 -14.59 -2.06
N GLU A 26 5.15 -14.81 -2.89
CA GLU A 26 5.29 -15.30 -4.28
C GLU A 26 5.28 -14.15 -5.30
N VAL A 27 4.59 -13.04 -4.99
CA VAL A 27 4.47 -11.89 -5.89
C VAL A 27 4.75 -10.60 -5.13
N LEU A 28 5.70 -9.81 -5.63
CA LEU A 28 5.92 -8.43 -5.22
C LEU A 28 5.17 -7.48 -6.16
N ALA A 29 4.08 -6.90 -5.65
CA ALA A 29 3.28 -5.91 -6.37
C ALA A 29 3.82 -4.50 -6.12
N ASP A 30 4.62 -3.95 -7.02
CA ASP A 30 5.19 -2.62 -6.89
C ASP A 30 4.14 -1.54 -7.14
N VAL A 31 3.73 -0.83 -6.09
CA VAL A 31 2.72 0.24 -6.16
C VAL A 31 3.37 1.63 -6.18
N ARG A 32 4.65 1.74 -6.56
CA ARG A 32 5.30 3.05 -6.73
C ARG A 32 4.84 3.69 -8.03
N ALA A 33 4.49 4.97 -8.00
CA ALA A 33 4.19 5.71 -9.24
C ALA A 33 5.39 5.76 -10.20
N PHE A 34 6.60 5.85 -9.64
CA PHE A 34 7.85 5.87 -10.39
C PHE A 34 8.83 4.87 -9.77
N PRO A 35 8.89 3.62 -10.26
CA PRO A 35 9.71 2.56 -9.66
C PRO A 35 11.21 2.64 -10.01
N GLY A 36 11.72 3.82 -10.41
CA GLY A 36 13.14 4.07 -10.62
C GLY A 36 13.80 4.62 -9.34
N SER A 37 15.06 4.27 -9.09
CA SER A 37 15.80 4.77 -7.92
C SER A 37 17.28 4.96 -8.24
N ARG A 38 17.75 6.21 -8.18
CA ARG A 38 19.19 6.52 -8.30
C ARG A 38 19.96 6.22 -7.03
N LYS A 39 19.31 6.44 -5.87
CA LYS A 39 19.93 6.25 -4.55
C LYS A 39 20.03 4.78 -4.17
N TRP A 40 19.07 3.97 -4.58
CA TRP A 40 19.00 2.53 -4.33
C TRP A 40 18.76 1.77 -5.64
N PRO A 41 19.78 1.67 -6.52
CA PRO A 41 19.63 1.06 -7.84
C PRO A 41 19.09 -0.37 -7.81
N GLN A 42 19.38 -1.14 -6.76
CA GLN A 42 18.91 -2.51 -6.60
C GLN A 42 17.37 -2.63 -6.57
N PHE A 43 16.66 -1.54 -6.24
CA PHE A 43 15.20 -1.47 -6.26
C PHE A 43 14.66 -0.70 -7.47
N SER A 44 15.50 -0.38 -8.48
CA SER A 44 15.03 0.16 -9.75
C SER A 44 14.26 -0.92 -10.52
N LYS A 45 13.20 -0.56 -11.22
CA LYS A 45 12.40 -1.47 -12.05
C LYS A 45 13.20 -2.35 -13.04
N ASP A 46 14.39 -1.90 -13.42
CA ASP A 46 15.24 -2.62 -14.37
C ASP A 46 16.10 -3.70 -13.68
N ILE A 47 16.33 -3.58 -12.37
CA ILE A 47 17.19 -4.49 -11.58
C ILE A 47 16.36 -5.34 -10.61
N PHE A 48 15.29 -4.76 -10.05
CA PHE A 48 14.44 -5.40 -9.05
C PHE A 48 13.89 -6.77 -9.50
N PRO A 49 13.34 -6.90 -10.72
CA PRO A 49 12.80 -8.18 -11.18
C PRO A 49 13.86 -9.28 -11.28
N GLU A 50 15.06 -8.95 -11.76
CA GLU A 50 16.12 -9.93 -12.06
C GLU A 50 16.49 -10.76 -10.83
N TRP A 51 16.61 -10.12 -9.66
CA TRP A 51 17.01 -10.84 -8.47
C TRP A 51 15.86 -11.39 -7.63
N LEU A 52 14.63 -10.89 -7.84
CA LEU A 52 13.43 -11.53 -7.31
C LEU A 52 13.17 -12.86 -8.03
N GLU A 53 13.39 -12.91 -9.35
CA GLU A 53 13.26 -14.12 -10.15
C GLU A 53 14.21 -15.23 -9.68
N ALA A 54 15.43 -14.89 -9.27
CA ALA A 54 16.38 -15.83 -8.66
C ALA A 54 15.86 -16.47 -7.35
N ASP A 55 14.79 -15.94 -6.77
CA ASP A 55 14.08 -16.49 -5.60
C ASP A 55 12.70 -17.06 -5.92
N ASN A 56 12.33 -17.15 -7.19
CA ASN A 56 10.98 -17.50 -7.65
C ASN A 56 9.91 -16.52 -7.13
N ILE A 57 10.27 -15.25 -6.94
CA ILE A 57 9.33 -14.18 -6.59
C ILE A 57 9.02 -13.39 -7.85
N HIS A 58 7.76 -13.39 -8.27
CA HIS A 58 7.33 -12.63 -9.43
C HIS A 58 7.25 -11.12 -9.09
N TYR A 59 7.74 -10.28 -9.99
CA TYR A 59 7.60 -8.84 -9.89
C TYR A 59 6.52 -8.33 -10.84
N GLN A 60 5.61 -7.50 -10.35
CA GLN A 60 4.64 -6.83 -11.19
C GLN A 60 4.42 -5.38 -10.73
N HIS A 61 4.38 -4.45 -11.70
CA HIS A 61 4.18 -3.03 -11.43
C HIS A 61 2.69 -2.66 -11.53
N PHE A 62 2.19 -1.92 -10.54
CA PHE A 62 0.80 -1.47 -10.38
C PHE A 62 0.75 0.08 -10.36
N PRO A 63 0.90 0.76 -11.51
CA PRO A 63 0.93 2.22 -11.57
C PRO A 63 -0.39 2.86 -11.14
N LYS A 64 -1.52 2.18 -11.31
CA LYS A 64 -2.84 2.65 -10.82
C LYS A 64 -2.91 2.73 -9.29
N LEU A 65 -2.12 1.93 -8.58
CA LEU A 65 -1.98 2.06 -7.12
C LEU A 65 -0.86 3.02 -6.70
N GLY A 66 -0.23 3.68 -7.68
CA GLY A 66 0.83 4.66 -7.52
C GLY A 66 0.46 5.85 -6.63
N GLY A 67 1.35 6.20 -5.70
CA GLY A 67 1.27 7.45 -4.93
C GLY A 67 1.45 8.72 -5.79
N ARG A 68 1.64 9.87 -5.15
CA ARG A 68 1.81 11.19 -5.81
C ARG A 68 0.60 11.63 -6.66
N ARG A 69 -0.60 11.47 -6.10
CA ARG A 69 -1.85 11.92 -6.72
C ARG A 69 -2.02 13.44 -6.59
N ARG A 70 -2.60 14.04 -7.63
CA ARG A 70 -2.96 15.46 -7.65
C ARG A 70 -4.27 15.66 -6.89
N LYS A 71 -4.55 16.90 -6.50
CA LYS A 71 -5.84 17.27 -5.92
C LYS A 71 -6.96 16.87 -6.87
N SER A 72 -8.01 16.23 -6.36
CA SER A 72 -9.19 15.89 -7.15
C SER A 72 -9.89 17.15 -7.65
N LYS A 73 -10.52 17.03 -8.83
CA LYS A 73 -11.43 18.05 -9.38
C LYS A 73 -12.90 17.66 -9.23
N GLU A 74 -13.16 16.42 -8.84
CA GLU A 74 -14.48 15.79 -8.86
C GLU A 74 -14.97 15.48 -7.45
N ILE A 75 -14.05 15.17 -6.53
CA ILE A 75 -14.37 14.92 -5.13
C ILE A 75 -14.32 16.25 -4.37
N ASP A 76 -15.37 16.51 -3.60
CA ASP A 76 -15.43 17.67 -2.70
C ASP A 76 -14.33 17.56 -1.63
N GLY A 77 -13.60 18.65 -1.40
CA GLY A 77 -12.48 18.68 -0.46
C GLY A 77 -12.88 18.39 1.00
N ASP A 78 -14.16 18.54 1.34
CA ASP A 78 -14.64 18.24 2.70
C ASP A 78 -14.77 16.74 2.98
N VAL A 79 -14.84 15.90 1.93
CA VAL A 79 -14.99 14.44 2.07
C VAL A 79 -13.83 13.81 2.83
N ASN A 80 -12.60 14.28 2.57
CA ASN A 80 -11.36 13.77 3.16
C ASN A 80 -10.58 14.83 3.95
N ALA A 81 -11.28 15.86 4.46
CA ALA A 81 -10.71 16.99 5.18
C ALA A 81 -10.04 16.64 6.53
N GLY A 82 -10.19 15.41 7.03
CA GLY A 82 -9.49 14.92 8.22
C GLY A 82 -7.97 14.80 8.04
N TRP A 83 -7.47 14.78 6.80
CA TRP A 83 -6.04 14.75 6.52
C TRP A 83 -5.41 16.14 6.47
N ASN A 84 -4.54 16.43 7.46
CA ASN A 84 -3.69 17.62 7.43
C ASN A 84 -2.61 17.58 6.33
N ASN A 85 -2.21 16.38 5.90
CA ASN A 85 -1.21 16.20 4.85
C ASN A 85 -1.89 16.11 3.48
N GLN A 86 -1.60 17.09 2.60
CA GLN A 86 -2.23 17.16 1.28
C GLN A 86 -2.00 15.91 0.41
N SER A 87 -0.86 15.22 0.55
CA SER A 87 -0.59 14.01 -0.25
C SER A 87 -1.47 12.83 0.18
N PHE A 88 -1.76 12.71 1.48
CA PHE A 88 -2.71 11.72 1.98
C PHE A 88 -4.14 12.08 1.61
N HIS A 89 -4.52 13.36 1.73
CA HIS A 89 -5.82 13.86 1.29
C HIS A 89 -6.06 13.53 -0.19
N ASN A 90 -5.14 13.94 -1.08
CA ASN A 90 -5.26 13.67 -2.52
C ASN A 90 -5.35 12.19 -2.84
N TYR A 91 -4.64 11.33 -2.09
CA TYR A 91 -4.70 9.89 -2.31
C TYR A 91 -5.99 9.29 -1.76
N ALA A 92 -6.54 9.81 -0.66
CA ALA A 92 -7.85 9.40 -0.14
C ALA A 92 -8.95 9.72 -1.16
N ASP A 93 -8.94 10.91 -1.77
CA ASP A 93 -9.86 11.24 -2.87
C ASP A 93 -9.70 10.25 -4.03
N TYR A 94 -8.44 9.94 -4.37
CA TYR A 94 -8.14 9.01 -5.44
C TYR A 94 -8.70 7.61 -5.18
N THR A 95 -8.79 7.15 -3.93
CA THR A 95 -9.39 5.84 -3.60
C THR A 95 -10.88 5.73 -3.95
N LEU A 96 -11.54 6.86 -4.21
CA LEU A 96 -12.95 6.93 -4.60
C LEU A 96 -13.15 6.92 -6.13
N THR A 97 -12.08 6.75 -6.91
CA THR A 97 -12.13 6.79 -8.38
C THR A 97 -12.16 5.39 -8.99
N ASP A 98 -12.74 5.27 -10.19
CA ASP A 98 -12.75 4.03 -10.96
C ASP A 98 -11.33 3.55 -11.30
N GLU A 99 -10.38 4.46 -11.55
CA GLU A 99 -9.00 4.08 -11.85
C GLU A 99 -8.33 3.37 -10.66
N PHE A 100 -8.61 3.83 -9.43
CA PHE A 100 -8.14 3.13 -8.23
C PHE A 100 -8.82 1.77 -8.12
N LYS A 101 -10.14 1.70 -8.33
CA LYS A 101 -10.92 0.46 -8.30
C LYS A 101 -10.35 -0.59 -9.25
N GLU A 102 -10.08 -0.22 -10.50
CA GLU A 102 -9.44 -1.10 -11.48
C GLU A 102 -8.05 -1.59 -11.02
N GLY A 103 -7.26 -0.71 -10.39
CA GLY A 103 -5.95 -1.06 -9.87
C GLY A 103 -5.99 -2.03 -8.70
N ILE A 104 -6.94 -1.82 -7.77
CA ILE A 104 -7.05 -2.64 -6.57
C ILE A 104 -7.70 -3.99 -6.87
N ASP A 105 -8.67 -4.04 -7.78
CA ASP A 105 -9.29 -5.28 -8.25
C ASP A 105 -8.26 -6.19 -8.93
N ALA A 106 -7.33 -5.61 -9.72
CA ALA A 106 -6.21 -6.36 -10.28
C ALA A 106 -5.27 -6.92 -9.20
N LEU A 107 -4.96 -6.16 -8.15
CA LEU A 107 -4.16 -6.64 -7.03
C LEU A 107 -4.85 -7.79 -6.27
N VAL A 108 -6.15 -7.62 -5.99
CA VAL A 108 -6.98 -8.60 -5.30
C VAL A 108 -7.10 -9.89 -6.11
N THR A 109 -7.24 -9.80 -7.43
CA THR A 109 -7.28 -10.96 -8.32
C THR A 109 -6.03 -11.83 -8.15
N ILE A 110 -4.84 -11.23 -8.19
CA ILE A 110 -3.59 -11.99 -8.00
C ILE A 110 -3.46 -12.52 -6.58
N ALA A 111 -3.85 -11.71 -5.59
CA ALA A 111 -3.80 -12.12 -4.19
C ALA A 111 -4.77 -13.27 -3.84
N SER A 112 -5.76 -13.55 -4.71
CA SER A 112 -6.65 -14.70 -4.56
C SER A 112 -6.00 -16.03 -4.95
N GLU A 113 -4.93 -15.99 -5.76
CA GLU A 113 -4.21 -17.17 -6.27
C GLU A 113 -2.81 -17.32 -5.66
N LYS A 114 -2.21 -16.19 -5.26
CA LYS A 114 -0.81 -16.08 -4.86
C LYS A 114 -0.65 -15.26 -3.60
N ARG A 115 0.41 -15.55 -2.84
CA ARG A 115 0.76 -14.76 -1.66
C ARG A 115 1.48 -13.47 -2.08
N VAL A 116 0.74 -12.35 -2.05
CA VAL A 116 1.20 -11.05 -2.56
C VAL A 116 1.68 -10.14 -1.43
N ALA A 117 2.81 -9.45 -1.66
CA ALA A 117 3.18 -8.24 -0.92
C ALA A 117 3.20 -7.01 -1.83
N TYR A 118 2.40 -5.97 -1.52
CA TYR A 118 2.50 -4.69 -2.25
C TYR A 118 3.55 -3.76 -1.66
N CYS A 119 4.32 -3.10 -2.53
CA CYS A 119 5.59 -2.48 -2.19
C CYS A 119 5.65 -0.97 -2.53
N CYS A 120 6.26 -0.19 -1.63
CA CYS A 120 6.63 1.22 -1.85
C CYS A 120 8.07 1.51 -1.35
N SER A 121 8.52 2.75 -1.51
CA SER A 121 9.83 3.23 -1.03
C SER A 121 9.91 3.49 0.46
N GLU A 122 8.85 4.01 1.08
CA GLU A 122 8.91 4.37 2.50
C GLU A 122 8.99 3.11 3.37
N ARG A 123 9.82 3.14 4.42
CA ARG A 123 9.95 2.06 5.41
C ARG A 123 8.59 1.69 6.03
N HIS A 124 7.99 2.65 6.74
CA HIS A 124 6.79 2.41 7.52
C HIS A 124 5.53 2.78 6.72
N PRO A 125 4.48 1.91 6.68
CA PRO A 125 3.26 2.13 5.92
C PRO A 125 2.53 3.42 6.28
N SER A 126 2.51 3.82 7.56
CA SER A 126 1.85 5.04 8.04
C SER A 126 2.37 6.36 7.42
N ARG A 127 3.50 6.29 6.70
CA ARG A 127 4.13 7.46 6.07
C ARG A 127 3.96 7.51 4.55
N CYS A 128 3.18 6.58 3.97
CA CYS A 128 2.96 6.51 2.53
C CYS A 128 1.54 6.04 2.18
N HIS A 129 1.24 6.02 0.88
CA HIS A 129 -0.06 5.64 0.34
C HIS A 129 -0.44 4.17 0.60
N ARG A 130 0.53 3.30 0.92
CA ARG A 130 0.26 1.91 1.34
C ARG A 130 -0.73 1.87 2.49
N PHE A 131 -0.71 2.86 3.39
CA PHE A 131 -1.68 2.94 4.48
C PHE A 131 -3.14 3.04 3.97
N LEU A 132 -3.41 3.91 3.01
CA LEU A 132 -4.76 4.12 2.47
C LEU A 132 -5.23 2.93 1.63
N ILE A 133 -4.33 2.30 0.86
CA ILE A 133 -4.60 1.01 0.21
C ILE A 133 -5.02 -0.03 1.26
N SER A 134 -4.29 -0.10 2.37
CA SER A 134 -4.54 -1.07 3.44
C SER A 134 -5.90 -0.85 4.11
N ASN A 135 -6.27 0.41 4.37
CA ASN A 135 -7.58 0.75 4.90
C ASN A 135 -8.69 0.27 3.96
N TRP A 136 -8.56 0.50 2.65
CA TRP A 136 -9.53 0.05 1.65
C TRP A 136 -9.67 -1.47 1.61
N LEU A 137 -8.54 -2.19 1.60
CA LEU A 137 -8.53 -3.65 1.58
C LEU A 137 -9.22 -4.25 2.82
N VAL A 138 -8.93 -3.70 4.01
CA VAL A 138 -9.57 -4.16 5.25
C VAL A 138 -11.07 -3.82 5.28
N ALA A 139 -11.46 -2.64 4.81
CA ALA A 139 -12.87 -2.27 4.69
C ALA A 139 -13.63 -3.24 3.78
N ASN A 140 -12.98 -3.73 2.73
CA ASN A 140 -13.50 -4.71 1.77
C ASN A 140 -13.31 -6.18 2.20
N GLY A 141 -13.02 -6.45 3.47
CA GLY A 141 -13.05 -7.80 4.05
C GLY A 141 -11.76 -8.62 3.89
N HIS A 142 -10.66 -8.00 3.45
CA HIS A 142 -9.34 -8.64 3.43
C HIS A 142 -8.60 -8.43 4.75
N GLN A 143 -7.63 -9.30 5.06
CA GLN A 143 -6.69 -9.08 6.16
C GLN A 143 -5.39 -8.55 5.59
N VAL A 144 -4.88 -7.44 6.12
CA VAL A 144 -3.61 -6.86 5.69
C VAL A 144 -2.57 -7.01 6.79
N PHE A 145 -1.36 -7.44 6.41
CA PHE A 145 -0.21 -7.56 7.32
C PHE A 145 0.98 -6.76 6.80
N HIS A 146 1.52 -5.88 7.64
CA HIS A 146 2.70 -5.09 7.33
C HIS A 146 3.96 -5.87 7.72
N ILE A 147 4.81 -6.16 6.73
CA ILE A 147 6.15 -6.69 6.92
C ILE A 147 7.07 -5.51 7.23
N ILE A 148 7.52 -5.43 8.47
CA ILE A 148 8.32 -4.32 9.00
C ILE A 148 9.65 -4.86 9.52
N ASP A 149 10.73 -4.11 9.31
CA ASP A 149 12.02 -4.42 9.90
C ASP A 149 12.04 -4.05 11.39
N GLY A 150 12.43 -5.00 12.23
CA GLY A 150 12.63 -4.85 13.66
C GLY A 150 14.08 -4.51 14.01
N LYS A 151 14.42 -4.61 15.30
CA LYS A 151 15.82 -4.46 15.75
C LYS A 151 16.66 -5.62 15.25
N ASP A 152 17.95 -5.38 15.01
CA ASP A 152 18.93 -6.41 14.64
C ASP A 152 18.51 -7.27 13.44
N GLU A 153 17.95 -6.65 12.40
CA GLU A 153 17.46 -7.33 11.18
C GLU A 153 16.42 -8.44 11.45
N THR A 154 15.62 -8.27 12.50
CA THR A 154 14.41 -9.07 12.70
C THR A 154 13.29 -8.62 11.78
N VAL A 155 12.30 -9.49 11.56
CA VAL A 155 11.13 -9.22 10.74
C VAL A 155 9.88 -9.31 11.61
N GLU A 156 9.10 -8.24 11.63
CA GLU A 156 7.86 -8.14 12.39
C GLU A 156 6.67 -8.11 11.42
N LEU A 157 5.58 -8.80 11.80
CA LEU A 157 4.29 -8.72 11.14
C LEU A 157 3.31 -7.95 12.00
N VAL A 158 2.85 -6.81 11.50
CA VAL A 158 1.84 -5.99 12.16
C VAL A 158 0.52 -6.11 11.40
N LYS A 159 -0.51 -6.66 12.06
CA LYS A 159 -1.87 -6.69 11.48
C LYS A 159 -2.38 -5.26 11.33
N HIS A 160 -2.93 -4.96 10.17
CA HIS A 160 -3.50 -3.66 9.90
C HIS A 160 -4.93 -3.55 10.45
N GLU A 161 -5.23 -2.40 11.04
CA GLU A 161 -6.58 -2.00 11.40
C GLU A 161 -6.88 -0.63 10.76
N ILE A 162 -8.13 -0.45 10.32
CA ILE A 162 -8.56 0.79 9.69
C ILE A 162 -8.33 1.95 10.66
N ALA A 163 -7.71 3.02 10.16
CA ALA A 163 -7.42 4.23 10.93
C ALA A 163 -6.52 4.00 12.16
N MET A 164 -5.77 2.88 12.22
CA MET A 164 -4.79 2.65 13.28
C MET A 164 -3.68 3.71 13.34
N TRP A 165 -3.49 4.46 12.26
CA TRP A 165 -2.63 5.62 12.17
C TRP A 165 -3.33 6.77 11.42
N GLY A 166 -2.97 8.02 11.71
CA GLY A 166 -3.44 9.16 10.93
C GLY A 166 -4.88 9.57 11.23
N ALA A 167 -5.62 10.00 10.19
CA ALA A 167 -6.95 10.58 10.34
C ALA A 167 -8.01 9.51 10.70
N PRO A 168 -9.02 9.85 11.52
CA PRO A 168 -10.20 9.01 11.72
C PRO A 168 -10.86 8.68 10.39
N ALA A 169 -11.33 7.45 10.24
CA ALA A 169 -11.98 6.98 9.01
C ALA A 169 -13.44 6.58 9.27
N LYS A 170 -14.30 6.83 8.29
CA LYS A 170 -15.65 6.27 8.20
C LYS A 170 -15.73 5.33 7.00
N VAL A 171 -16.31 4.16 7.21
CA VAL A 171 -16.58 3.19 6.15
C VAL A 171 -18.02 3.36 5.69
N LYS A 172 -18.22 3.76 4.43
CA LYS A 172 -19.53 3.87 3.79
C LYS A 172 -19.83 2.59 3.00
N LYS A 173 -21.10 2.18 2.94
CA LYS A 173 -21.54 0.92 2.30
C LYS A 173 -22.70 1.06 1.31
N GLU A 174 -23.15 2.29 1.04
CA GLU A 174 -24.39 2.54 0.29
C GLU A 174 -24.25 2.20 -1.21
N ASP A 175 -23.10 2.51 -1.84
CA ASP A 175 -22.82 2.27 -3.27
C ASP A 175 -21.54 1.46 -3.50
N GLY A 176 -21.25 0.53 -2.58
CA GLY A 176 -19.96 -0.15 -2.46
C GLY A 176 -19.24 0.27 -1.18
N VAL A 177 -18.12 -0.40 -0.88
CA VAL A 177 -17.36 -0.08 0.34
C VAL A 177 -16.30 0.98 0.05
N GLU A 178 -16.51 2.15 0.62
CA GLU A 178 -15.60 3.28 0.55
C GLU A 178 -15.05 3.63 1.93
N VAL A 179 -13.85 4.19 1.97
CA VAL A 179 -13.23 4.70 3.19
C VAL A 179 -13.00 6.19 3.01
N VAL A 180 -13.67 7.00 3.82
CA VAL A 180 -13.54 8.47 3.80
C VAL A 180 -13.03 8.99 5.14
N TYR A 181 -12.46 10.18 5.13
CA TYR A 181 -11.79 10.78 6.29
C TYR A 181 -12.33 12.19 6.55
N PRO A 182 -13.57 12.34 7.04
CA PRO A 182 -14.16 13.64 7.25
C PRO A 182 -13.39 14.45 8.31
N SER A 183 -13.51 15.78 8.25
CA SER A 183 -13.05 16.63 9.36
C SER A 183 -13.79 16.24 10.64
N GLY A 184 -13.06 16.21 11.76
CA GLY A 184 -13.58 15.73 13.03
C GLY A 184 -14.65 16.65 13.63
N THR A 185 -15.89 16.53 13.17
CA THR A 185 -17.12 16.92 13.87
C THR A 185 -18.23 15.96 13.48
N GLU A 186 -18.23 14.77 14.06
CA GLU A 186 -19.51 14.13 14.38
C GLU A 186 -19.41 13.62 15.82
N GLU A 187 -20.39 14.06 16.59
CA GLU A 187 -20.55 13.89 18.02
C GLU A 187 -20.56 12.41 18.42
N ARG A 188 -20.06 12.14 19.63
CA ARG A 188 -20.27 10.87 20.32
C ARG A 188 -21.74 10.64 20.63
#